data_AF-A0A8E2F838-F1
#
_entry.id   AF-A0A8E2F838-F1
#
_cell.length_a   1.000
_cell.length_b   1.000
_cell.length_c   1.000
_cell.angle_alpha   90.00
_cell.angle_beta   90.00
_cell.angle_gamma   90.00
#
_symmetry.space_group_name_H-M   'P 1'
#
loop_
_entity.id
_entity.type
_entity.pdbx_description
1 polymer ?
#
loop_
_entity_poly.entity_id
_entity_poly.type
_entity_poly.pdbx_seq_one_letter_code
_entity_poly.pdbx_strand_id
1 'polypeptide(L)'
;MVELLSLFYSSLHLAAWHAHFPSTLERWMWRSSAIAIGVSPLLFWATIGMIRVERWVYPPAKKDRVGMRLFWVRKGLAVVLDVVGFVVMFVMVLMGGAYFFARGFVLVEAFASLRSPAKGTYDTVQWTNFIPHAG
;
A
#
# COMPACT_ATOMS: atom_id res chain seq x y z
N MET A 1 12.00 6.71 3.52
CA MET A 1 11.23 7.38 4.60
C MET A 1 9.78 7.62 4.16
N VAL A 2 9.53 8.27 3.03
CA VAL A 2 8.17 8.57 2.51
C VAL A 2 7.29 7.31 2.37
N GLU A 3 7.79 6.22 1.80
CA GLU A 3 7.02 4.98 1.63
C GLU A 3 6.59 4.32 2.95
N LEU A 4 7.40 4.46 4.00
CA LEU A 4 7.04 3.96 5.33
C LEU A 4 5.90 4.79 5.92
N LEU A 5 5.92 6.11 5.72
CA LEU A 5 4.83 6.99 6.13
C LEU A 5 3.53 6.65 5.40
N SER A 6 3.59 6.28 4.12
CA SER A 6 2.43 5.81 3.35
C SER A 6 1.86 4.47 3.89
N LEU A 7 2.73 3.55 4.33
CA LEU A 7 2.32 2.31 5.00
C LEU A 7 1.64 2.59 6.34
N PHE A 8 2.21 3.48 7.17
CA PHE A 8 1.58 3.90 8.42
C PHE A 8 0.25 4.63 8.18
N TYR A 9 0.21 5.51 7.19
CA TYR A 9 -1.01 6.22 6.83
C TYR A 9 -2.12 5.26 6.40
N SER A 10 -1.83 4.33 5.47
CA SER A 10 -2.81 3.33 5.03
C SER A 10 -3.24 2.37 6.14
N SER A 11 -2.32 1.96 7.03
CA SER A 11 -2.68 1.09 8.15
C SER A 11 -3.65 1.74 9.14
N LEU A 12 -3.53 3.05 9.39
CA LEU A 12 -4.51 3.79 10.18
C LEU A 12 -5.91 3.79 9.53
N HIS A 13 -5.98 3.91 8.21
CA HIS A 13 -7.26 3.89 7.47
C HIS A 13 -7.87 2.48 7.45
N LEU A 14 -7.03 1.45 7.39
CA LEU A 14 -7.44 0.06 7.55
C LEU A 14 -7.87 -0.27 8.98
N ALA A 15 -7.26 0.33 10.02
CA ALA A 15 -7.71 0.16 11.40
C ALA A 15 -9.15 0.66 11.60
N ALA A 16 -9.55 1.67 10.83
CA ALA A 16 -10.93 2.16 10.74
C ALA A 16 -11.86 1.27 9.88
N TRP A 17 -11.57 -0.02 9.70
CA TRP A 17 -12.34 -0.96 8.86
C TRP A 17 -13.84 -1.01 9.19
N HIS A 18 -14.20 -0.79 10.46
CA HIS A 18 -15.56 -0.81 10.98
C HIS A 18 -16.14 0.58 11.27
N ALA A 19 -15.50 1.64 10.77
CA ALA A 19 -16.04 2.99 10.90
C ALA A 19 -17.46 3.08 10.29
N HIS A 20 -18.28 3.94 10.89
CA HIS A 20 -19.63 4.22 10.43
C HIS A 20 -19.58 5.09 9.18
N PHE A 21 -20.27 4.66 8.13
CA PHE A 21 -20.43 5.43 6.89
C PHE A 21 -21.92 5.56 6.54
N PRO A 22 -22.35 6.68 5.93
CA PRO A 22 -23.75 6.89 5.54
C PRO A 22 -24.26 5.84 4.55
N SER A 23 -23.40 5.37 3.64
CA SER A 23 -23.73 4.34 2.66
C SER A 23 -22.75 3.15 2.65
N THR A 24 -23.23 2.01 2.16
CA THR A 24 -22.37 0.83 1.97
C THR A 24 -21.34 1.04 0.87
N LEU A 25 -21.65 1.88 -0.13
CA LEU A 25 -20.75 2.18 -1.24
C LEU A 25 -19.53 2.98 -0.77
N GLU A 26 -19.73 4.06 -0.01
CA GLU A 26 -18.65 4.88 0.56
C GLU A 26 -17.70 4.03 1.42
N ARG A 27 -18.26 3.13 2.23
CA ARG A 27 -17.47 2.20 3.04
C ARG A 27 -16.55 1.31 2.21
N TRP A 28 -17.04 0.75 1.11
CA TRP A 28 -16.19 -0.09 0.24
C TRP A 28 -15.21 0.73 -0.58
N MET A 29 -15.59 1.93 -1.03
CA MET A 29 -14.67 2.87 -1.67
C MET A 29 -13.51 3.25 -0.73
N TRP A 30 -13.80 3.54 0.54
CA TRP A 30 -12.80 3.78 1.57
C TRP A 30 -11.83 2.61 1.73
N ARG A 31 -12.36 1.40 1.90
CA ARG A 31 -11.55 0.18 2.07
C ARG A 31 -10.67 -0.09 0.86
N SER A 32 -11.23 -0.01 -0.35
CA SER A 32 -10.48 -0.20 -1.59
C SER A 32 -9.36 0.83 -1.73
N SER A 33 -9.62 2.09 -1.35
CA SER A 33 -8.63 3.17 -1.37
C SER A 33 -7.52 2.93 -0.36
N ALA A 34 -7.85 2.53 0.87
CA ALA A 34 -6.89 2.21 1.92
C ALA A 34 -5.99 1.03 1.52
N ILE A 35 -6.55 -0.02 0.90
CA ILE A 35 -5.80 -1.15 0.36
C ILE A 35 -4.90 -0.70 -0.80
N ALA A 36 -5.43 0.05 -1.77
CA ALA A 36 -4.65 0.53 -2.91
C ALA A 36 -3.44 1.39 -2.48
N ILE A 37 -3.64 2.27 -1.50
CA ILE A 37 -2.60 3.11 -0.90
C ILE A 37 -1.57 2.26 -0.14
N GLY A 38 -2.01 1.20 0.55
CA GLY A 38 -1.11 0.29 1.28
C GLY A 38 -0.29 -0.65 0.39
N VAL A 39 -0.82 -1.03 -0.77
CA VAL A 39 -0.16 -1.95 -1.71
C VAL A 39 0.91 -1.25 -2.55
N SER A 40 0.74 0.04 -2.87
CA SER A 40 1.70 0.77 -3.71
C SER A 40 3.16 0.78 -3.19
N PRO A 41 3.46 1.02 -1.90
CA PRO A 41 4.83 0.93 -1.38
C PRO A 41 5.41 -0.49 -1.48
N LEU A 42 4.59 -1.54 -1.30
CA LEU A 42 5.05 -2.93 -1.42
C LEU A 42 5.47 -3.25 -2.85
N LEU A 43 4.69 -2.81 -3.84
CA LEU A 43 5.05 -2.95 -5.25
C LEU A 43 6.38 -2.24 -5.55
N PHE A 44 6.59 -1.05 -5.00
CA PHE A 44 7.85 -0.29 -5.17
C PHE A 44 9.06 -1.01 -4.63
N TRP A 45 8.97 -1.59 -3.43
CA TRP A 45 10.06 -2.40 -2.91
C TRP A 45 10.28 -3.69 -3.71
N ALA A 46 9.21 -4.30 -4.24
CA ALA A 46 9.30 -5.49 -5.08
C ALA A 46 10.06 -5.21 -6.39
N THR A 47 9.81 -4.09 -7.08
CA THR A 47 10.55 -3.74 -8.31
C THR A 47 12.02 -3.46 -8.05
N ILE A 48 12.34 -2.74 -6.97
CA ILE A 48 13.73 -2.51 -6.57
C ILE A 48 14.44 -3.83 -6.25
N GLY A 49 13.77 -4.73 -5.50
CA GLY A 49 14.30 -6.06 -5.20
C GLY A 49 14.57 -6.87 -6.47
N MET A 50 13.63 -6.82 -7.41
CA MET A 50 13.72 -7.50 -8.69
C MET A 50 14.89 -7.02 -9.56
N ILE A 51 15.06 -5.71 -9.73
CA ILE A 51 16.19 -5.12 -10.49
C ILE A 51 17.52 -5.56 -9.87
N ARG A 52 17.59 -5.67 -8.54
CA ARG A 52 18.79 -6.19 -7.87
C ARG A 52 19.01 -7.66 -8.19
N VAL A 53 17.97 -8.50 -8.10
CA VAL A 53 18.06 -9.93 -8.42
C VAL A 53 18.52 -10.13 -9.87
N GLU A 54 17.93 -9.41 -10.82
CA GLU A 54 18.30 -9.46 -12.24
C GLU A 54 19.78 -9.10 -12.44
N ARG A 55 20.26 -8.03 -11.79
CA ARG A 55 21.66 -7.62 -11.84
C ARG A 55 22.63 -8.62 -11.22
N TRP A 56 22.20 -9.37 -10.21
CA TRP A 56 22.97 -10.49 -9.63
C TRP A 56 23.02 -11.69 -10.58
N VAL A 57 21.90 -12.02 -11.23
CA VAL A 57 21.78 -13.11 -12.19
C VAL A 57 22.59 -12.82 -13.46
N TYR A 58 22.43 -11.62 -14.03
CA TYR A 58 23.06 -11.17 -15.27
C TYR A 58 23.82 -9.84 -15.05
N PRO A 59 25.02 -9.89 -14.46
CA PRO A 59 25.79 -8.70 -14.17
C PRO A 59 26.26 -8.01 -15.46
N PRO A 60 26.08 -6.69 -15.58
CA PRO A 60 26.58 -5.96 -16.74
C PRO A 60 28.11 -5.99 -16.75
N ALA A 61 28.69 -6.56 -17.81
CA ALA A 61 30.07 -6.38 -18.23
C ALA A 61 31.19 -6.89 -17.28
N LYS A 62 31.17 -8.19 -16.93
CA LYS A 62 32.43 -8.93 -16.75
C LYS A 62 32.57 -9.93 -17.88
N LYS A 63 33.76 -10.02 -18.48
CA LYS A 63 34.13 -11.09 -19.41
C LYS A 63 34.39 -12.35 -18.58
N ASP A 64 33.35 -12.90 -17.98
CA ASP A 64 33.40 -14.16 -17.25
C ASP A 64 33.46 -15.31 -18.27
N ARG A 65 34.44 -16.22 -18.11
CA ARG A 65 34.51 -17.45 -18.93
C ARG A 65 33.50 -18.45 -18.38
N VAL A 66 32.22 -18.16 -18.57
CA VAL A 66 31.13 -19.03 -18.13
C VAL A 66 30.95 -20.12 -19.19
N GLY A 67 30.82 -21.38 -18.77
CA GLY A 67 30.53 -22.48 -19.70
C GLY A 67 29.22 -22.25 -20.46
N MET A 68 29.17 -22.66 -21.73
CA MET A 68 28.03 -22.46 -22.65
C MET A 68 26.68 -22.81 -22.01
N ARG A 69 26.59 -23.95 -21.30
CA ARG A 69 25.35 -24.37 -20.61
C ARG A 69 24.86 -23.34 -19.58
N LEU A 70 25.76 -22.86 -18.72
CA LEU A 70 25.42 -21.90 -17.67
C LEU A 70 25.08 -20.52 -18.25
N PHE A 71 25.70 -20.13 -19.37
CA PHE A 71 25.32 -18.93 -20.11
C PHE A 71 23.85 -18.96 -20.57
N TRP A 72 23.42 -20.06 -21.22
CA TRP A 72 22.03 -20.21 -21.68
C TRP A 72 21.02 -20.24 -20.53
N VAL A 73 21.35 -20.90 -19.41
CA VAL A 73 20.50 -20.90 -18.21
C VAL A 73 20.35 -19.49 -17.63
N ARG A 74 21.46 -18.74 -17.45
CA ARG A 74 21.42 -17.36 -16.94
C ARG A 74 20.63 -16.44 -17.86
N LYS A 75 20.80 -16.58 -19.17
CA LYS A 75 20.06 -15.80 -20.17
C LYS A 75 18.57 -16.12 -20.15
N GLY A 76 18.19 -17.40 -20.03
CA GLY A 76 16.79 -17.81 -19.90
C GLY A 76 16.14 -17.25 -18.63
N LEU A 77 16.85 -17.34 -17.49
CA LEU A 77 16.38 -16.76 -16.23
C LEU A 77 16.23 -15.23 -16.32
N ALA A 78 17.19 -14.54 -16.95
CA ALA A 78 17.11 -13.09 -17.18
C ALA A 78 15.88 -12.70 -18.00
N VAL A 79 15.60 -13.40 -19.11
CA VAL A 79 14.39 -13.13 -19.92
C VAL A 79 13.10 -13.32 -19.12
N VAL A 80 13.04 -14.37 -18.27
CA VAL A 80 11.87 -14.58 -17.39
C VAL A 80 11.72 -13.43 -16.40
N LEU A 81 12.83 -12.98 -15.79
CA LEU A 81 12.84 -11.81 -14.92
C LEU A 81 12.37 -10.58 -15.70
N ASP A 82 12.92 -10.27 -16.88
CA ASP A 82 12.52 -9.09 -17.67
C ASP A 82 11.01 -9.07 -17.96
N VAL A 83 10.43 -10.21 -18.35
CA VAL A 83 8.99 -10.34 -18.61
C VAL A 83 8.19 -10.09 -17.34
N VAL A 84 8.57 -10.69 -16.21
CA VAL A 84 7.92 -10.45 -14.93
C VAL A 84 8.05 -8.97 -14.53
N GLY A 85 9.20 -8.34 -14.77
CA GLY A 85 9.47 -6.95 -14.43
C GLY A 85 8.61 -6.00 -15.24
N PHE A 86 8.41 -6.29 -16.52
CA PHE A 86 7.50 -5.55 -17.38
C PHE A 86 6.05 -5.63 -16.88
N VAL A 87 5.58 -6.83 -16.50
CA VAL A 87 4.23 -7.01 -15.93
C VAL A 87 4.07 -6.24 -14.62
N VAL A 88 5.05 -6.32 -13.72
CA VAL A 88 5.03 -5.58 -12.45
C VAL A 88 5.02 -4.07 -12.69
N MET A 89 5.84 -3.58 -13.62
CA MET A 89 5.87 -2.16 -13.99
C MET A 89 4.53 -1.69 -14.57
N PHE A 90 3.89 -2.49 -15.43
CA PHE A 90 2.58 -2.18 -15.96
C PHE A 90 1.53 -2.08 -14.83
N VAL A 91 1.51 -3.05 -13.92
CA VAL A 91 0.62 -3.04 -12.74
C VAL A 91 0.89 -1.81 -11.86
N MET A 92 2.16 -1.44 -11.66
CA MET A 92 2.51 -0.23 -10.91
C MET A 92 1.94 1.05 -11.52
N VAL A 93 1.99 1.21 -12.84
CA VAL A 93 1.47 2.41 -13.51
C VAL A 93 -0.05 2.50 -13.29
N LEU A 94 -0.77 1.37 -13.43
CA LEU A 94 -2.20 1.31 -13.16
C LEU A 94 -2.53 1.63 -11.69
N MET A 95 -1.79 1.03 -10.75
CA MET A 95 -1.95 1.26 -9.31
C MET A 95 -1.58 2.70 -8.91
N GLY A 96 -0.56 3.29 -9.54
CA GLY A 96 -0.16 4.68 -9.30
C GLY A 96 -1.23 5.69 -9.74
N GLY A 97 -1.90 5.43 -10.87
CA GLY A 97 -3.09 6.18 -11.26
C GLY A 97 -4.21 6.08 -10.22
N ALA A 98 -4.53 4.84 -9.80
CA ALA A 98 -5.54 4.59 -8.77
C ALA A 98 -5.18 5.24 -7.42
N TYR A 99 -3.90 5.26 -7.04
CA TYR A 99 -3.40 5.89 -5.81
C TYR A 99 -3.75 7.39 -5.75
N PHE A 100 -3.60 8.11 -6.87
CA PHE A 100 -3.91 9.54 -6.92
C PHE A 100 -5.38 9.82 -6.62
N PHE A 101 -6.28 9.06 -7.25
CA PHE A 101 -7.73 9.18 -7.02
C PHE A 101 -8.13 8.71 -5.62
N ALA A 102 -7.57 7.58 -5.15
CA ALA A 102 -7.81 7.05 -3.82
C ALA A 102 -7.42 8.06 -2.72
N ARG A 103 -6.30 8.77 -2.90
CA ARG A 103 -5.85 9.85 -2.00
C ARG A 103 -6.84 11.01 -1.96
N GLY A 104 -7.32 11.46 -3.11
CA GLY A 104 -8.32 12.52 -3.20
C GLY A 104 -9.63 12.11 -2.50
N PHE A 105 -10.11 10.89 -2.79
CA PHE A 105 -11.31 10.34 -2.18
C PHE A 105 -11.19 10.26 -0.66
N VAL A 106 -10.13 9.64 -0.13
CA VAL A 106 -9.91 9.48 1.31
C VAL A 106 -9.86 10.83 2.02
N LEU A 107 -9.24 11.84 1.40
CA LEU A 107 -9.18 13.19 1.97
C LEU A 107 -10.57 13.83 2.03
N VAL A 108 -11.35 13.77 0.94
CA VAL A 108 -12.71 14.30 0.91
C VAL A 108 -13.61 13.58 1.92
N GLU A 109 -13.52 12.25 1.97
CA GLU A 109 -14.31 11.41 2.88
C GLU A 109 -13.97 11.68 4.35
N ALA A 110 -12.68 11.90 4.67
CA ALA A 110 -12.26 12.27 6.02
C ALA A 110 -12.95 13.57 6.49
N PHE A 111 -13.02 14.60 5.62
CA PHE A 111 -13.74 15.83 5.95
C PHE A 111 -15.26 15.66 5.99
N ALA A 112 -15.82 14.83 5.10
CA ALA A 112 -17.25 14.51 5.10
C ALA A 112 -17.66 13.80 6.40
N SER A 113 -16.83 12.89 6.90
CA SER A 113 -17.08 12.16 8.14
C SER A 113 -17.20 13.06 9.38
N LEU A 114 -16.50 14.20 9.41
CA LEU A 114 -16.61 15.19 10.50
C LEU A 114 -18.01 15.83 10.57
N ARG A 115 -18.79 15.81 9.48
CA ARG A 115 -20.15 16.37 9.45
C ARG A 115 -21.21 15.44 10.04
N SER A 116 -20.93 14.14 10.15
CA SER A 116 -21.88 13.15 10.66
C SER A 116 -21.20 12.16 11.62
N PRO A 117 -20.75 12.64 12.79
CA PRO A 117 -20.11 11.78 13.78
C PRO A 117 -21.08 10.70 14.27
N ALA A 118 -20.54 9.57 14.70
CA ALA A 118 -21.34 8.47 15.23
C ALA A 118 -22.20 8.95 16.42
N LYS A 119 -23.40 8.39 16.58
CA LYS A 119 -24.35 8.84 17.62
C LYS A 119 -23.73 8.91 19.04
N GLY A 120 -22.79 8.02 19.35
CA GLY A 120 -22.08 7.99 20.64
C GLY A 120 -21.01 9.07 20.84
N THR A 121 -20.69 9.89 19.83
CA THR A 121 -19.76 11.03 19.98
C THR A 121 -20.41 12.21 20.70
N TYR A 122 -21.75 12.26 20.71
CA TYR A 122 -22.51 13.26 21.46
C TYR A 122 -22.78 12.85 22.91
N ASP A 123 -22.51 11.58 23.27
CA ASP A 123 -22.65 11.13 24.64
C ASP A 123 -21.57 11.79 25.51
N THR A 124 -21.99 12.55 26.52
CA THR A 124 -21.07 13.21 27.44
C THR A 124 -20.36 12.16 28.30
N VAL A 125 -19.03 12.16 28.25
CA VAL A 125 -18.21 11.33 29.13
C VAL A 125 -18.54 11.72 30.58
N GLN A 126 -19.11 10.79 31.35
CA GLN A 126 -19.47 11.00 32.75
C GLN A 126 -18.22 10.93 33.62
N TRP A 127 -17.43 12.02 33.62
CA TRP A 127 -16.16 12.13 34.36
C TRP A 127 -16.28 11.85 35.86
N THR A 128 -17.46 12.08 36.44
CA THR A 128 -17.80 11.78 37.83
C THR A 128 -17.66 10.31 38.20
N ASN A 129 -17.81 9.39 37.24
CA ASN A 129 -17.62 7.95 37.47
C ASN A 129 -16.15 7.53 37.59
N PHE A 130 -15.21 8.41 37.23
CA PHE A 130 -13.77 8.13 37.33
C PHE A 130 -13.15 8.61 38.65
N ILE A 131 -13.89 9.39 39.45
CA ILE A 131 -13.43 9.84 40.76
C ILE A 131 -13.78 8.75 41.76
N PRO A 132 -12.80 8.08 42.40
CA PRO A 132 -13.10 7.14 43.47
C PRO A 132 -13.81 7.92 44.58
N HIS A 133 -15.02 7.49 44.90
CA HIS A 133 -15.83 8.12 45.94
C HIS A 133 -15.16 7.75 47.25
N ALA A 134 -14.38 8.66 47.82
CA ALA A 134 -13.80 8.50 49.14
C ALA A 134 -14.96 8.63 50.15
N GLY A 135 -15.51 7.47 50.54
CA GLY A 135 -16.33 7.34 51.73
C GLY A 135 -15.50 7.51 52.99
#